data_AF-A0A939XJX5-F1
#
_entry.id   AF-A0A939XJX5-F1
#
_cell.length_a   1.000
_cell.length_b   1.000
_cell.length_c   1.000
_cell.angle_alpha   90.00
_cell.angle_beta   90.00
_cell.angle_gamma   90.00
#
_symmetry.space_group_name_H-M   'P 1'
#
loop_
_entity.id
_entity.type
_entity.pdbx_description
1 polymer ?
#
loop_
_entity_poly.entity_id
_entity_poly.type
_entity_poly.pdbx_seq_one_letter_code
_entity_poly.pdbx_strand_id
1 'polypeptide(L)'
;MEQEVNTFMDTLKAWGRFFISRYFIKNICIFIATVLVFILLITQGLKWYTHHTEKISVPSVEGMTVAEAKKIIAERGLEAVVNDSTYECASKSIKPGQVIPGGQQPTPGYQVKKGRKIYLTYLAYTKQPATMPNINGESVETAKSLILGAGLIPGKITEREHPHKGLVLEARFNGAKVSAGKQLHKGDIIDLIIGKGEDNDATTPFNSEDTDTDVFNQTDEDF
;
A
#
# COMPACT_ATOMS: atom_id res chain seq x y z
N MET A 1 0.29 18.13 -83.95
CA MET A 1 1.20 18.06 -82.78
C MET A 1 1.74 19.44 -82.38
N GLU A 2 2.26 20.27 -83.28
CA GLU A 2 2.81 21.59 -82.89
C GLU A 2 1.78 22.59 -82.33
N GLN A 3 0.54 22.63 -82.84
CA GLN A 3 -0.49 23.52 -82.31
C GLN A 3 -0.88 23.18 -80.86
N GLU A 4 -1.01 21.88 -80.54
CA GLU A 4 -1.35 21.46 -79.17
C GLU A 4 -0.23 21.79 -78.17
N VAL A 5 1.03 21.61 -78.57
CA VAL A 5 2.20 21.97 -77.76
C VAL A 5 2.28 23.47 -77.52
N ASN A 6 2.00 24.30 -78.53
CA ASN A 6 1.99 25.75 -78.38
C ASN A 6 0.84 26.25 -77.50
N THR A 7 -0.37 25.68 -77.64
CA THR A 7 -1.49 26.01 -76.74
C THR A 7 -1.21 25.58 -75.30
N PHE A 8 -0.57 24.42 -75.10
CA PHE A 8 -0.15 23.96 -73.79
C PHE A 8 0.91 24.90 -73.18
N MET A 9 1.89 25.35 -73.99
CA MET A 9 2.89 26.30 -73.52
C MET A 9 2.32 27.69 -73.20
N ASP A 10 1.31 28.15 -73.95
CA ASP A 10 0.65 29.43 -73.67
C ASP A 10 -0.23 29.37 -72.42
N THR A 11 -0.89 28.24 -72.15
CA THR A 11 -1.61 28.03 -70.87
C THR A 11 -0.65 27.95 -69.69
N LEU A 12 0.52 27.30 -69.85
CA LEU A 12 1.60 27.31 -68.84
C LEU A 12 2.13 28.72 -68.55
N LYS A 13 2.36 29.55 -69.59
CA LYS A 13 2.78 30.95 -69.42
C LYS A 13 1.69 31.82 -68.82
N ALA A 14 0.43 31.62 -69.21
CA ALA A 14 -0.72 32.32 -68.64
C ALA A 14 -0.91 31.98 -67.15
N TRP A 15 -0.72 30.72 -66.79
CA TRP A 15 -0.71 30.25 -65.39
C TRP A 15 0.47 30.85 -64.63
N GLY A 16 1.68 30.84 -65.19
CA GLY A 16 2.85 31.47 -64.57
C GLY A 16 2.63 32.97 -64.27
N ARG A 17 2.04 33.71 -65.21
CA ARG A 17 1.71 35.14 -65.02
C ARG A 17 0.59 35.37 -64.00
N PHE A 18 -0.29 34.40 -63.80
CA PHE A 18 -1.33 34.40 -62.77
C PHE A 18 -0.74 34.18 -61.36
N PHE A 19 0.18 33.21 -61.20
CA PHE A 19 0.90 32.96 -59.93
C PHE A 19 1.82 34.13 -59.53
N ILE A 20 2.25 34.96 -60.47
CA ILE A 20 3.12 36.13 -60.24
C ILE A 20 2.31 37.45 -60.15
N SER A 21 0.99 37.38 -60.29
CA SER A 21 0.13 38.56 -60.15
C SER A 21 0.25 39.16 -58.75
N ARG A 22 0.33 40.49 -58.67
CA ARG A 22 0.42 41.24 -57.41
C ARG A 22 -0.71 40.90 -56.43
N TYR A 23 -1.88 40.51 -56.93
CA TYR A 23 -3.02 40.10 -56.10
C TYR A 23 -2.87 38.67 -55.56
N PHE A 24 -2.37 37.75 -56.38
CA PHE A 24 -2.13 36.37 -55.96
C PHE A 24 -1.05 36.30 -54.88
N ILE A 25 0.06 37.02 -55.06
CA ILE A 25 1.14 37.10 -54.07
C ILE A 25 0.65 37.79 -52.77
N LYS A 26 -0.18 38.83 -52.86
CA LYS A 26 -0.77 39.45 -51.65
C LYS A 26 -1.63 38.47 -50.86
N ASN A 27 -2.52 37.74 -51.53
CA ASN A 27 -3.38 36.74 -50.88
C ASN A 27 -2.56 35.58 -50.29
N ILE A 28 -1.50 35.12 -50.96
CA ILE A 28 -0.65 34.05 -50.43
C ILE A 28 0.16 34.52 -49.22
N CYS A 29 0.66 35.77 -49.23
CA CYS A 29 1.30 36.36 -48.06
C CYS A 29 0.33 36.51 -46.89
N ILE A 30 -0.92 36.94 -47.14
CA ILE A 30 -1.97 37.03 -46.11
C ILE A 30 -2.31 35.65 -45.55
N PHE A 31 -2.45 34.64 -46.40
CA PHE A 31 -2.69 33.26 -45.97
C PHE A 31 -1.55 32.73 -45.11
N ILE A 32 -0.30 32.89 -45.55
CA ILE A 32 0.89 32.49 -44.78
C ILE A 32 0.94 33.23 -43.45
N ALA A 33 0.69 34.54 -43.42
CA ALA A 33 0.66 35.33 -42.21
C ALA A 33 -0.45 34.86 -41.25
N THR A 34 -1.64 34.53 -41.77
CA THR A 34 -2.76 34.03 -40.97
C THR A 34 -2.44 32.66 -40.37
N VAL A 35 -1.84 31.76 -41.15
CA VAL A 35 -1.37 30.45 -40.67
C VAL A 35 -0.30 30.62 -39.60
N LEU A 36 0.66 31.53 -39.79
CA LEU A 36 1.70 31.84 -38.80
C LEU A 36 1.09 32.35 -37.49
N VAL A 37 0.14 33.29 -37.57
CA VAL A 37 -0.58 33.81 -36.41
C VAL A 37 -1.36 32.70 -35.71
N PHE A 38 -2.01 31.81 -36.46
CA PHE A 38 -2.75 30.68 -35.91
C PHE A 38 -1.83 29.68 -35.21
N ILE A 39 -0.66 29.36 -35.78
CA ILE A 39 0.36 28.52 -35.13
C ILE A 39 0.90 29.19 -33.86
N LEU A 40 1.12 30.51 -33.87
CA LEU A 40 1.54 31.24 -32.66
C LEU A 40 0.45 31.24 -31.58
N LEU A 41 -0.82 31.39 -31.96
CA LEU A 41 -1.96 31.29 -31.05
C LEU A 41 -2.08 29.88 -30.46
N ILE A 42 -1.95 28.84 -31.29
CA ILE A 42 -1.96 27.45 -30.84
C ILE A 42 -0.80 27.20 -29.89
N THR A 43 0.42 27.61 -30.21
CA THR A 43 1.59 27.37 -29.35
C THR A 43 1.53 28.15 -28.03
N GLN A 44 1.05 29.39 -28.03
CA GLN A 44 0.82 30.16 -26.80
C GLN A 44 -0.35 29.60 -25.98
N GLY A 45 -1.44 29.21 -26.64
CA GLY A 45 -2.59 28.56 -26.02
C GLY A 45 -2.21 27.22 -25.41
N LEU A 46 -1.40 26.42 -26.10
CA LEU A 46 -0.83 25.18 -25.57
C LEU A 46 0.04 25.46 -24.36
N LYS A 47 0.92 26.47 -24.37
CA LYS A 47 1.73 26.83 -23.19
C LYS A 47 0.88 27.22 -21.98
N TRP A 48 -0.21 27.96 -22.20
CA TRP A 48 -1.13 28.35 -21.12
C TRP A 48 -1.94 27.15 -20.62
N TYR A 49 -2.44 26.31 -21.52
CA TYR A 49 -3.24 25.13 -21.21
C TYR A 49 -2.42 24.01 -20.56
N THR A 50 -1.17 23.81 -20.99
CA THR A 50 -0.31 22.75 -20.44
C THR A 50 0.29 23.08 -19.08
N HIS A 51 0.08 24.30 -18.53
CA HIS A 51 0.61 24.74 -17.24
C HIS A 51 2.00 24.13 -17.00
N HIS A 52 3.01 24.57 -17.76
CA HIS A 52 4.36 24.02 -17.69
C HIS A 52 4.93 24.12 -16.26
N THR A 53 4.62 23.06 -15.53
CA THR A 53 5.00 22.58 -14.21
C THR A 53 6.04 23.45 -13.50
N GLU A 54 5.59 24.26 -12.55
CA GLU A 54 6.43 24.63 -11.40
C GLU A 54 6.80 23.33 -10.69
N LYS A 55 8.04 22.89 -10.92
CA LYS A 55 8.63 21.75 -10.23
C LYS A 55 8.99 22.23 -8.83
N ILE A 56 8.39 21.60 -7.83
CA ILE A 56 8.63 21.89 -6.42
C ILE A 56 9.62 20.85 -5.92
N SER A 57 10.69 21.34 -5.30
CA SER A 57 11.66 20.46 -4.66
C SER A 57 11.08 19.89 -3.38
N VAL A 58 11.17 18.56 -3.22
CA VAL A 58 10.68 17.86 -2.04
C VAL A 58 11.53 18.26 -0.82
N PRO A 59 10.93 18.81 0.25
CA PRO A 59 11.68 19.14 1.47
C PRO A 59 12.14 17.87 2.19
N SER A 60 13.27 17.95 2.89
CA SER A 60 13.66 16.88 3.82
C SER A 60 12.87 17.02 5.12
N VAL A 61 12.17 15.95 5.52
CA VAL A 61 11.45 15.88 6.80
C VAL A 61 11.92 14.72 7.68
N GLU A 62 13.07 14.14 7.36
CA GLU A 62 13.67 13.05 8.13
C GLU A 62 14.03 13.52 9.55
N GLY A 63 13.74 12.69 10.56
CA GLY A 63 13.97 13.03 11.98
C GLY A 63 12.99 14.05 12.57
N MET A 64 12.10 14.63 11.77
CA MET A 64 11.03 15.49 12.26
C MET A 64 9.85 14.65 12.76
N THR A 65 9.03 15.22 13.63
CA THR A 65 7.76 14.57 14.00
C THR A 65 6.81 14.53 12.82
N VAL A 66 5.92 13.55 12.77
CA VAL A 66 4.91 13.44 11.68
C VAL A 66 4.06 14.71 11.56
N ALA A 67 3.77 15.39 12.68
CA ALA A 67 3.01 16.63 12.68
C ALA A 67 3.77 17.79 12.02
N GLU A 68 5.04 17.99 12.39
CA GLU A 68 5.91 19.00 11.79
C GLU A 68 6.17 18.73 10.31
N ALA A 69 6.42 17.47 9.96
CA ALA A 69 6.62 17.03 8.59
C ALA A 69 5.40 17.35 7.71
N LYS A 70 4.18 17.05 8.19
CA LYS A 70 2.94 17.39 7.49
C LYS A 70 2.81 18.88 7.24
N LYS A 71 3.15 19.71 8.22
CA LYS A 71 3.09 21.18 8.10
C LYS A 71 4.05 21.69 7.03
N ILE A 72 5.32 21.29 7.07
CA ILE A 72 6.36 21.72 6.13
C ILE A 72 6.04 21.28 4.69
N ILE A 73 5.53 20.06 4.52
CA ILE A 73 5.14 19.53 3.20
C ILE A 73 3.93 20.30 2.65
N ALA A 74 2.93 20.59 3.50
CA ALA A 74 1.76 21.37 3.10
C ALA A 74 2.11 22.82 2.72
N GLU A 75 3.05 23.46 3.43
CA GLU A 75 3.56 24.80 3.10
C GLU A 75 4.21 24.85 1.71
N ARG A 76 4.76 23.73 1.22
CA ARG A 76 5.30 23.59 -0.14
C ARG A 76 4.24 23.23 -1.19
N GLY A 77 2.96 23.19 -0.83
CA GLY A 77 1.88 22.81 -1.75
C GLY A 77 1.92 21.33 -2.14
N LEU A 78 2.48 20.48 -1.29
CA LEU A 78 2.55 19.02 -1.41
C LEU A 78 1.61 18.39 -0.37
N GLU A 79 1.26 17.11 -0.55
CA GLU A 79 0.37 16.39 0.37
C GLU A 79 1.16 15.33 1.14
N ALA A 80 1.18 15.39 2.47
CA ALA A 80 1.85 14.39 3.29
C ALA A 80 0.90 13.25 3.66
N VAL A 81 1.26 12.02 3.31
CA VAL A 81 0.50 10.81 3.60
C VAL A 81 1.36 9.88 4.45
N VAL A 82 0.83 9.42 5.57
CA VAL A 82 1.49 8.40 6.40
C VAL A 82 1.19 7.05 5.78
N ASN A 83 2.22 6.35 5.30
CA ASN A 83 2.06 5.08 4.59
C ASN A 83 2.28 3.89 5.51
N ASP A 84 3.34 3.94 6.33
CA ASP A 84 3.74 2.81 7.15
C ASP A 84 4.42 3.26 8.45
N SER A 85 4.54 2.34 9.38
CA SER A 85 5.24 2.50 10.64
C SER A 85 6.15 1.31 10.89
N THR A 86 7.43 1.56 11.13
CA THR A 86 8.38 0.52 11.55
C THR A 86 8.65 0.62 13.05
N TYR A 87 8.81 -0.49 13.74
CA TYR A 87 9.28 -0.47 15.14
C TYR A 87 10.81 -0.45 15.24
N GLU A 88 11.49 -1.05 14.26
CA GLU A 88 12.96 -1.14 14.25
C GLU A 88 13.52 -0.15 13.24
N CYS A 89 14.48 0.65 13.69
CA CYS A 89 15.25 1.54 12.83
C CYS A 89 16.74 1.35 13.13
N ALA A 90 17.55 1.26 12.08
CA ALA A 90 19.00 1.15 12.20
C ALA A 90 19.64 2.40 12.83
N SER A 91 18.95 3.55 12.80
CA SER A 91 19.44 4.81 13.35
C SER A 91 19.08 4.98 14.83
N LYS A 92 20.10 5.02 15.69
CA LYS A 92 19.94 5.22 17.15
C LYS A 92 19.48 6.63 17.55
N SER A 93 19.48 7.60 16.64
CA SER A 93 19.13 9.00 16.94
C SER A 93 17.63 9.31 16.79
N ILE A 94 16.86 8.43 16.15
CA ILE A 94 15.44 8.65 15.87
C ILE A 94 14.59 8.24 17.07
N LYS A 95 13.68 9.12 17.47
CA LYS A 95 12.71 8.87 18.54
C LYS A 95 11.38 8.36 17.96
N PRO A 96 10.60 7.59 18.71
CA PRO A 96 9.26 7.20 18.29
C PRO A 96 8.38 8.41 17.92
N GLY A 97 7.62 8.29 16.84
CA GLY A 97 6.81 9.35 16.25
C GLY A 97 7.54 10.26 15.26
N GLN A 98 8.83 10.02 15.01
CA GLN A 98 9.61 10.73 14.00
C GLN A 98 9.67 9.95 12.68
N VAL A 99 9.83 10.68 11.58
CA VAL A 99 10.04 10.10 10.24
C VAL A 99 11.43 9.44 10.19
N ILE A 100 11.49 8.18 9.77
CA ILE A 100 12.76 7.45 9.68
C ILE A 100 13.60 7.95 8.49
N PRO A 101 14.94 7.88 8.55
CA PRO A 101 15.81 8.15 7.42
C PRO A 101 15.51 7.19 6.27
N GLY A 102 15.34 7.71 5.04
CA GLY A 102 14.92 6.90 3.90
C GLY A 102 13.45 6.45 3.93
N GLY A 103 12.68 6.83 4.95
CA GLY A 103 11.25 6.54 5.06
C GLY A 103 10.35 7.48 4.26
N GLN A 104 10.95 8.40 3.51
CA GLN A 104 10.26 9.41 2.73
C GLN A 104 10.31 9.07 1.23
N GLN A 105 9.15 9.05 0.58
CA GLN A 105 9.05 8.82 -0.85
C GLN A 105 8.11 9.85 -1.51
N PRO A 106 8.55 10.59 -2.55
CA PRO A 106 9.89 10.59 -3.17
C PRO A 106 11.00 11.15 -2.26
N THR A 107 12.25 10.80 -2.58
CA THR A 107 13.45 11.22 -1.85
C THR A 107 13.54 12.75 -1.73
N PRO A 108 14.05 13.30 -0.61
CA PRO A 108 14.30 14.73 -0.48
C PRO A 108 15.13 15.29 -1.65
N GLY A 109 14.82 16.51 -2.08
CA GLY A 109 15.48 17.18 -3.20
C GLY A 109 14.98 16.76 -4.59
N TYR A 110 14.15 15.72 -4.69
CA TYR A 110 13.53 15.35 -5.97
C TYR A 110 12.53 16.40 -6.41
N GLN A 111 12.39 16.57 -7.72
CA GLN A 111 11.50 17.57 -8.31
C GLN A 111 10.15 16.94 -8.64
N VAL A 112 9.10 17.41 -7.98
CA VAL A 112 7.73 16.89 -8.16
C VAL A 112 6.77 17.98 -8.61
N LYS A 113 5.64 17.57 -9.18
CA LYS A 113 4.53 18.50 -9.48
C LYS A 113 3.84 18.91 -8.18
N LYS A 114 3.24 20.11 -8.18
CA LYS A 114 2.35 20.56 -7.10
C LYS A 114 1.25 19.54 -6.83
N GLY A 115 0.86 19.37 -5.56
CA GLY A 115 -0.14 18.40 -5.13
C GLY A 115 0.32 16.95 -5.16
N ARG A 116 1.63 16.69 -5.32
CA ARG A 116 2.15 15.32 -5.21
C ARG A 116 2.06 14.83 -3.76
N LYS A 117 1.57 13.60 -3.60
CA LYS A 117 1.61 12.86 -2.34
C LYS A 117 3.03 12.42 -2.00
N ILE A 118 3.47 12.79 -0.81
CA ILE A 118 4.72 12.40 -0.18
C ILE A 118 4.38 11.37 0.89
N TYR A 119 4.82 10.15 0.68
CA TYR A 119 4.62 9.05 1.61
C TYR A 119 5.70 9.10 2.68
N LEU A 120 5.26 9.01 3.93
CA LEU A 120 6.11 9.05 5.11
C LEU A 120 5.98 7.74 5.88
N THR A 121 7.13 7.21 6.27
CA THR A 121 7.28 6.10 7.20
C THR A 121 7.84 6.64 8.51
N TYR A 122 7.19 6.33 9.63
CA TYR A 122 7.61 6.80 10.95
C TYR A 122 8.03 5.66 11.86
N LEU A 123 8.77 6.00 12.91
CA LEU A 123 9.14 5.05 13.96
C LEU A 123 7.94 4.87 14.91
N ALA A 124 7.39 3.67 14.98
CA ALA A 124 6.27 3.32 15.84
C ALA A 124 6.66 3.41 17.33
N TYR A 125 5.69 3.76 18.18
CA TYR A 125 5.86 3.77 19.64
C TYR A 125 5.89 2.37 20.25
N THR A 126 5.14 1.45 19.66
CA THR A 126 4.97 0.09 20.16
C THR A 126 5.10 -0.89 19.00
N LYS A 127 5.49 -2.12 19.32
CA LYS A 127 5.41 -3.24 18.37
C LYS A 127 3.95 -3.45 17.97
N GLN A 128 3.73 -4.12 16.83
CA GLN A 128 2.39 -4.47 16.39
C GLN A 128 1.69 -5.34 17.45
N PRO A 129 0.44 -5.01 17.84
CA PRO A 129 -0.28 -5.81 18.82
C PRO A 129 -0.62 -7.19 18.24
N ALA A 130 -0.59 -8.20 19.09
CA ALA A 130 -1.02 -9.57 18.85
C ALA A 130 -1.94 -9.99 20.00
N THR A 131 -2.94 -10.81 19.72
CA THR A 131 -3.86 -11.30 20.77
C THR A 131 -3.53 -12.74 21.06
N MET A 132 -3.41 -13.09 22.34
CA MET A 132 -3.18 -14.48 22.74
C MET A 132 -4.39 -15.36 22.31
N PRO A 133 -4.19 -16.38 21.46
CA PRO A 133 -5.26 -17.33 21.12
C PRO A 133 -5.61 -18.21 22.32
N ASN A 134 -6.81 -18.81 22.29
CA ASN A 134 -7.14 -19.85 23.24
C ASN A 134 -6.45 -21.15 22.83
N ILE A 135 -5.54 -21.64 23.67
CA ILE A 135 -4.77 -22.86 23.44
C ILE A 135 -4.86 -23.84 24.62
N ASN A 136 -5.64 -23.54 25.65
CA ASN A 136 -5.78 -24.43 26.80
C ASN A 136 -6.60 -25.66 26.40
N GLY A 137 -6.07 -26.85 26.67
CA GLY A 137 -6.69 -28.11 26.28
C GLY A 137 -6.43 -28.53 24.83
N GLU A 138 -5.70 -27.72 24.07
CA GLU A 138 -5.29 -28.07 22.69
C GLU A 138 -4.06 -28.96 22.66
N SER A 139 -3.88 -29.68 21.56
CA SER A 139 -2.64 -30.40 21.29
C SER A 139 -1.47 -29.43 21.13
N VAL A 140 -0.25 -29.87 21.49
CA VAL A 140 0.97 -29.05 21.32
C VAL A 140 1.12 -28.52 19.89
N GLU A 141 0.83 -29.34 18.89
CA GLU A 141 0.98 -28.95 17.48
C GLU A 141 -0.07 -27.93 17.07
N THR A 142 -1.34 -28.12 17.46
CA THR A 142 -2.41 -27.13 17.23
C THR A 142 -2.08 -25.80 17.91
N ALA A 143 -1.62 -25.84 19.17
CA ALA A 143 -1.25 -24.66 19.94
C ALA A 143 -0.10 -23.88 19.27
N LYS A 144 0.93 -24.57 18.76
CA LYS A 144 2.02 -23.92 17.99
C LYS A 144 1.48 -23.21 16.75
N SER A 145 0.61 -23.86 15.98
CA SER A 145 0.01 -23.25 14.78
C SER A 145 -0.84 -22.02 15.13
N LEU A 146 -1.62 -22.08 16.21
CA LEU A 146 -2.42 -20.95 16.68
C LEU A 146 -1.54 -19.78 17.13
N ILE A 147 -0.47 -20.05 17.89
CA ILE A 147 0.51 -19.03 18.33
C ILE A 147 1.18 -18.36 17.12
N LEU A 148 1.68 -19.15 16.16
CA LEU A 148 2.30 -18.64 14.95
C LEU A 148 1.31 -17.83 14.11
N GLY A 149 0.07 -18.31 13.96
CA GLY A 149 -1.00 -17.60 13.25
C GLY A 149 -1.36 -16.27 13.89
N ALA A 150 -1.27 -16.17 15.22
CA ALA A 150 -1.44 -14.92 15.96
C ALA A 150 -0.24 -13.95 15.83
N GLY A 151 0.85 -14.36 15.18
CA GLY A 151 2.09 -13.58 15.06
C GLY A 151 2.98 -13.62 16.31
N LEU A 152 2.74 -14.58 17.20
CA LEU A 152 3.56 -14.88 18.37
C LEU A 152 4.57 -16.00 18.03
N ILE A 153 5.59 -16.20 18.85
CA ILE A 153 6.62 -17.22 18.63
C ILE A 153 6.49 -18.31 19.70
N PRO A 154 6.36 -19.60 19.32
CA PRO A 154 6.37 -20.69 20.29
C PRO A 154 7.76 -20.81 20.93
N GLY A 155 7.78 -20.77 22.26
CA GLY A 155 8.98 -20.82 23.10
C GLY A 155 9.29 -22.21 23.62
N LYS A 156 9.80 -22.26 24.86
CA LYS A 156 10.17 -23.51 25.52
C LYS A 156 8.92 -24.29 25.93
N ILE A 157 8.98 -25.60 25.71
CA ILE A 157 7.97 -26.54 26.19
C ILE A 157 8.47 -27.17 27.49
N THR A 158 7.65 -27.13 28.53
CA THR A 158 7.93 -27.75 29.83
C THR A 158 6.80 -28.71 30.18
N GLU A 159 7.12 -29.84 30.79
CA GLU A 159 6.12 -30.84 31.15
C GLU A 159 5.71 -30.69 32.62
N ARG A 160 4.45 -30.98 32.92
CA ARG A 160 3.90 -31.07 34.28
C ARG A 160 3.07 -32.35 34.40
N GLU A 161 3.11 -32.96 35.58
CA GLU A 161 2.27 -34.12 35.89
C GLU A 161 0.78 -33.78 35.67
N HIS A 162 0.13 -34.55 34.80
CA HIS A 162 -1.25 -34.36 34.38
C HIS A 162 -1.75 -35.66 33.72
N PRO A 163 -3.02 -36.06 33.87
CA PRO A 163 -3.55 -37.32 33.34
C PRO A 163 -3.46 -37.45 31.81
N HIS A 164 -3.58 -36.34 31.08
CA HIS A 164 -3.56 -36.33 29.62
C HIS A 164 -2.19 -35.88 29.09
N LYS A 165 -1.56 -36.73 28.27
CA LYS A 165 -0.27 -36.44 27.61
C LYS A 165 -0.45 -35.47 26.44
N GLY A 166 0.47 -34.53 26.30
CA GLY A 166 0.56 -33.67 25.12
C GLY A 166 -0.52 -32.59 24.99
N LEU A 167 -1.38 -32.42 26.00
CA LEU A 167 -2.30 -31.29 26.08
C LEU A 167 -1.62 -30.08 26.70
N VAL A 168 -1.87 -28.90 26.13
CA VAL A 168 -1.41 -27.62 26.68
C VAL A 168 -2.25 -27.25 27.89
N LEU A 169 -1.60 -27.09 29.04
CA LEU A 169 -2.23 -26.75 30.31
C LEU A 169 -2.15 -25.25 30.59
N GLU A 170 -1.04 -24.63 30.21
CA GLU A 170 -0.73 -23.25 30.56
C GLU A 170 0.20 -22.63 29.53
N ALA A 171 -0.08 -21.39 29.17
CA ALA A 171 0.81 -20.53 28.40
C ALA A 171 1.51 -19.53 29.34
N ARG A 172 2.79 -19.28 29.12
CA ARG A 172 3.57 -18.30 29.88
C ARG A 172 4.31 -17.31 28.97
N PHE A 173 4.31 -16.05 29.38
CA PHE A 173 5.10 -14.99 28.76
C PHE A 173 6.00 -14.38 29.84
N ASN A 174 7.31 -14.35 29.61
CA ASN A 174 8.30 -13.87 30.57
C ASN A 174 8.12 -14.48 31.99
N GLY A 175 7.79 -15.78 32.05
CA GLY A 175 7.57 -16.50 33.31
C GLY A 175 6.19 -16.31 33.97
N ALA A 176 5.38 -15.37 33.51
CA ALA A 176 4.03 -15.14 34.03
C ALA A 176 2.96 -15.87 33.20
N LYS A 177 1.93 -16.40 33.87
CA LYS A 177 0.78 -17.03 33.21
C LYS A 177 0.06 -16.02 32.30
N VAL A 178 -0.25 -16.44 31.08
CA VAL A 178 -1.01 -15.67 30.10
C VAL A 178 -2.31 -16.38 29.77
N SER A 179 -3.40 -15.62 29.84
CA SER A 179 -4.73 -16.07 29.46
C SER A 179 -5.02 -15.73 28.00
N ALA A 180 -5.92 -16.49 27.38
CA ALA A 180 -6.49 -16.16 26.08
C ALA A 180 -7.08 -14.74 26.10
N GLY A 181 -6.98 -14.03 24.97
CA GLY A 181 -7.46 -12.65 24.83
C GLY A 181 -6.52 -11.58 25.40
N LYS A 182 -5.45 -11.95 26.11
CA LYS A 182 -4.44 -10.99 26.56
C LYS A 182 -3.75 -10.35 25.35
N GLN A 183 -3.59 -9.02 25.41
CA GLN A 183 -2.86 -8.29 24.39
C GLN A 183 -1.35 -8.41 24.63
N LEU A 184 -0.66 -8.84 23.59
CA LEU A 184 0.78 -9.06 23.50
C LEU A 184 1.29 -8.32 22.25
N HIS A 185 2.57 -8.47 21.93
CA HIS A 185 3.16 -7.93 20.72
C HIS A 185 3.59 -9.04 19.77
N LYS A 186 3.54 -8.78 18.46
CA LYS A 186 4.10 -9.70 17.49
C LYS A 186 5.58 -9.94 17.76
N GLY A 187 5.99 -11.19 17.65
CA GLY A 187 7.34 -11.65 17.98
C GLY A 187 7.57 -11.93 19.47
N ASP A 188 6.57 -11.75 20.34
CA ASP A 188 6.67 -12.18 21.73
C ASP A 188 6.73 -13.73 21.81
N ILE A 189 7.59 -14.24 22.69
CA ILE A 189 7.84 -15.67 22.86
C ILE A 189 6.92 -16.23 23.96
N ILE A 190 6.19 -17.29 23.64
CA ILE A 190 5.24 -17.94 24.55
C ILE A 190 5.71 -19.34 24.90
N ASP A 191 6.07 -19.54 26.16
CA ASP A 191 6.42 -20.84 26.70
C ASP A 191 5.14 -21.66 26.98
N LEU A 192 5.20 -22.95 26.70
CA LEU A 192 4.09 -23.87 26.87
C LEU A 192 4.37 -24.84 28.00
N ILE A 193 3.37 -25.06 28.85
CA ILE A 193 3.38 -26.14 29.83
C ILE A 193 2.39 -27.19 29.38
N ILE A 194 2.88 -28.40 29.17
CA ILE A 194 2.12 -29.52 28.64
C ILE A 194 1.97 -30.62 29.69
N GLY A 195 0.90 -31.39 29.58
CA GLY A 195 0.71 -32.57 30.41
C GLY A 195 1.66 -33.69 30.02
N LYS A 196 2.36 -34.26 31.01
CA LYS A 196 3.26 -35.39 30.79
C LYS A 196 2.49 -36.68 30.50
N GLY A 197 1.35 -36.90 31.16
CA GLY A 197 0.51 -38.10 31.02
C GLY A 197 1.23 -39.41 31.31
N GLU A 198 0.46 -40.44 31.65
CA GLU A 198 0.90 -41.80 31.36
C GLU A 198 0.31 -42.19 30.00
N ASP A 199 1.10 -42.87 29.18
CA ASP A 199 0.65 -43.48 27.92
C ASP A 199 -0.33 -44.62 28.23
N ASN A 200 -1.51 -44.30 28.73
CA ASN A 200 -2.63 -45.21 28.71
C ASN A 200 -3.23 -45.07 27.32
N ASP A 201 -2.70 -45.88 26.41
CA ASP A 201 -3.18 -46.07 25.04
C ASP A 201 -4.67 -46.39 25.04
N ALA A 202 -5.48 -45.34 24.99
CA ALA A 202 -6.90 -45.39 24.71
C ALA A 202 -7.21 -44.18 23.84
N THR A 203 -7.01 -44.39 22.53
CA THR A 203 -7.70 -43.63 21.49
C THR A 203 -9.20 -43.71 21.78
N THR A 204 -9.75 -42.77 22.54
CA THR A 204 -11.16 -42.40 22.43
C THR A 204 -11.18 -41.03 21.78
N PRO A 205 -11.50 -40.91 20.49
CA PRO A 205 -11.73 -39.60 19.90
C PRO A 205 -12.83 -38.91 20.71
N PHE A 206 -12.58 -37.67 21.12
CA PHE A 206 -13.63 -36.78 21.58
C PHE A 206 -14.56 -36.56 20.39
N ASN A 207 -15.64 -37.34 20.31
CA ASN A 207 -16.67 -37.13 19.30
C ASN A 207 -17.39 -35.83 19.65
N SER A 208 -17.27 -34.83 18.77
CA SER A 208 -18.07 -33.61 18.84
C SER A 208 -19.34 -33.80 18.01
N GLU A 209 -20.15 -34.77 18.41
CA GLU A 209 -21.50 -34.97 17.89
C GLU A 209 -22.40 -35.20 19.09
N ASP A 210 -22.75 -34.12 19.78
CA ASP A 210 -23.94 -34.02 20.63
C ASP A 210 -24.29 -32.53 20.74
N THR A 211 -24.58 -31.91 19.61
CA THR A 211 -25.44 -30.72 19.57
C THR A 211 -26.52 -30.95 18.53
N ASP A 212 -27.73 -31.08 19.07
CA ASP A 212 -29.04 -30.83 18.48
C ASP A 212 -29.57 -31.81 17.43
N THR A 213 -30.59 -32.58 17.82
CA THR A 213 -31.86 -32.64 17.06
C THR A 213 -32.96 -33.40 17.84
N ASP A 214 -33.51 -32.77 18.88
CA ASP A 214 -34.89 -33.08 19.29
C ASP A 214 -35.83 -32.05 18.65
N VAL A 215 -36.00 -32.17 17.33
CA VAL A 215 -37.05 -31.49 16.57
C VAL A 215 -38.25 -32.42 16.49
N PHE A 216 -39.32 -32.02 17.17
CA PHE A 216 -40.73 -32.31 16.91
C PHE A 216 -41.02 -33.10 15.62
N ASN A 217 -41.42 -34.37 15.76
CA ASN A 217 -42.52 -34.92 14.97
C ASN A 217 -42.96 -36.28 15.54
N GLN A 218 -44.20 -36.39 16.03
CA GLN A 218 -45.23 -37.20 15.38
C GLN A 218 -46.53 -37.08 16.19
N THR A 219 -47.49 -36.35 15.63
CA THR A 219 -48.91 -36.54 15.92
C THR A 219 -49.38 -37.84 15.24
N ASP A 220 -50.43 -38.43 15.81
CA ASP A 220 -51.35 -39.40 15.22
C ASP A 220 -50.85 -40.86 15.08
N GLU A 221 -51.39 -41.79 15.89
CA GLU A 221 -52.58 -42.60 15.54
C GLU A 221 -52.92 -43.64 16.64
N ASP A 222 -54.22 -43.76 16.91
CA ASP A 222 -55.01 -44.97 17.21
C ASP A 222 -54.77 -45.83 18.48
N PHE A 223 -55.64 -45.72 19.49
CA PHE A 223 -56.84 -46.56 19.74
C PHE A 223 -57.39 -46.36 21.17
#